data_AF-A0A1I2CV18-F1
#
_entry.id   AF-A0A1I2CV18-F1
#
_cell.length_a   1.000
_cell.length_b   1.000
_cell.length_c   1.000
_cell.angle_alpha   90.00
_cell.angle_beta   90.00
_cell.angle_gamma   90.00
#
_symmetry.space_group_name_H-M   'P 1'
#
loop_
_entity.id
_entity.type
_entity.pdbx_description
1 polymer ?
#
loop_
_entity_poly.entity_id
_entity_poly.type
_entity_poly.pdbx_seq_one_letter_code
_entity_poly.pdbx_strand_id
1 'polypeptide(L)'
;MRRRVVALATTARLGDTRVLRRMWNSARRRLTGRIPAPDFSPELVARLADERADVLLDLVCDLREPWWRRRPCALALRGRVPPAGVPRLLARVCDVKDVAEVRRAILEALADAELGPHAGELLAWLRAAREPEVGHDMLPAILHARARLGDASAAAPLAELAADPWTHRRTAGEAAVDALIAAVGLDAVLAALEAADLPALAFTAATPARRLLGVRLLDRSGGDIVPALADADVIVARQAHLLLVGSSRPDDALWAVVAAHGPAAAAWTSDECPRGPAGACMWALCVLHARGRDIGDAWRALGSPRVSLPIVPEDVRRAIVAEYAPGQRQTDPRWLLEAAVGQPFVPPDESALLAQAHAALAAAGLEPRPPRSAGELHNQGDGTYYEIAFAGGAVSVSALGPFVAFEDDDRRARTALVAAGFRVIDPALAGCEVTGLHVYFFGRRDPLCVGDLLFYWQD
;
A
#
# COMPACT_ATOMS: atom_id res chain seq x y z
N MET A 1 72.15 -3.92 -17.73
CA MET A 1 71.12 -2.91 -18.07
C MET A 1 70.08 -2.77 -16.93
N ARG A 2 70.52 -2.32 -15.75
CA ARG A 2 69.68 -1.83 -14.65
C ARG A 2 70.20 -0.43 -14.33
N ARG A 3 69.32 0.59 -14.40
CA ARG A 3 69.45 2.00 -13.93
C ARG A 3 68.84 2.95 -14.96
N ARG A 4 67.54 3.22 -14.87
CA ARG A 4 66.88 4.47 -15.34
C ARG A 4 65.38 4.55 -14.95
N VAL A 5 65.02 4.19 -13.72
CA VAL A 5 63.61 4.26 -13.22
C VAL A 5 63.48 5.05 -11.90
N VAL A 6 64.50 5.82 -11.46
CA VAL A 6 64.47 6.50 -10.14
C VAL A 6 64.58 8.04 -10.25
N ALA A 7 64.12 8.67 -11.33
CA ALA A 7 64.25 10.13 -11.45
C ALA A 7 63.04 10.85 -12.06
N LEU A 8 61.82 10.51 -11.61
CA LEU A 8 60.61 11.30 -11.91
C LEU A 8 59.64 11.45 -10.71
N ALA A 9 60.12 11.20 -9.48
CA ALA A 9 59.28 11.24 -8.27
C ALA A 9 59.43 12.51 -7.41
N THR A 10 60.12 13.57 -7.87
CA THR A 10 60.43 14.70 -6.98
C THR A 10 60.38 16.07 -7.64
N THR A 11 59.32 16.37 -8.44
CA THR A 11 59.05 17.76 -8.88
C THR A 11 57.59 18.05 -9.26
N ALA A 12 56.63 17.41 -8.59
CA ALA A 12 55.22 17.81 -8.65
C ALA A 12 54.77 18.28 -7.26
N ARG A 13 55.22 19.47 -6.82
CA ARG A 13 54.71 20.11 -5.61
C ARG A 13 54.37 21.56 -5.91
N LEU A 14 53.11 21.90 -5.64
CA LEU A 14 52.49 23.25 -5.53
C LEU A 14 51.89 23.90 -6.80
N GLY A 15 52.21 23.46 -8.02
CA GLY A 15 51.56 23.99 -9.26
C GLY A 15 50.19 23.37 -9.60
N ASP A 16 49.95 22.14 -9.15
CA ASP A 16 48.86 21.28 -9.63
C ASP A 16 47.53 21.50 -8.88
N THR A 17 47.60 21.95 -7.62
CA THR A 17 46.41 22.13 -6.76
C THR A 17 45.47 23.24 -7.25
N ARG A 18 45.99 24.28 -7.92
CA ARG A 18 45.16 25.37 -8.49
C ARG A 18 44.37 24.91 -9.73
N VAL A 19 44.97 24.08 -10.58
CA VAL A 19 44.32 23.55 -11.79
C VAL A 19 43.24 22.55 -11.38
N LEU A 20 43.56 21.62 -10.49
CA LEU A 20 42.60 20.66 -9.93
C LEU A 20 41.43 21.37 -9.23
N ARG A 21 41.69 22.41 -8.43
CA ARG A 21 40.63 23.21 -7.78
C ARG A 21 39.76 23.97 -8.80
N ARG A 22 40.32 24.48 -9.90
CA ARG A 22 39.54 25.14 -10.97
C ARG A 22 38.65 24.15 -11.72
N MET A 23 39.19 22.98 -12.07
CA MET A 23 38.42 21.91 -12.70
C MET A 23 37.29 21.43 -11.79
N TRP A 24 37.58 21.26 -10.50
CA TRP A 24 36.60 20.91 -9.47
C TRP A 24 35.45 21.91 -9.40
N ASN A 25 35.77 23.19 -9.25
CA ASN A 25 34.78 24.27 -9.17
C ASN A 25 33.99 24.43 -10.48
N SER A 26 34.56 24.05 -11.62
CA SER A 26 33.84 24.02 -12.90
C SER A 26 32.85 22.86 -12.96
N ALA A 27 33.25 21.65 -12.59
CA ALA A 27 32.38 20.48 -12.54
C ALA A 27 31.21 20.69 -11.57
N ARG A 28 31.50 21.19 -10.36
CA ARG A 28 30.48 21.51 -9.36
C ARG A 28 29.46 22.52 -9.89
N ARG A 29 29.90 23.62 -10.51
CA ARG A 29 28.99 24.63 -11.07
C ARG A 29 28.11 24.08 -12.20
N ARG A 30 28.65 23.21 -13.06
CA ARG A 30 27.85 22.55 -14.11
C ARG A 30 26.76 21.67 -13.51
N LEU A 31 27.08 20.88 -12.48
CA LEU A 31 26.12 20.04 -11.77
C LEU A 31 25.03 20.87 -11.07
N THR A 32 25.41 21.93 -10.36
CA THR A 32 24.45 22.86 -9.76
C THR A 32 23.49 23.45 -10.79
N GLY A 33 23.98 23.76 -12.00
CA GLY A 33 23.15 24.25 -13.11
C GLY A 33 22.23 23.21 -13.74
N ARG A 34 22.57 21.92 -13.66
CA ARG A 34 21.73 20.81 -14.16
C ARG A 34 20.56 20.45 -13.24
N ILE A 35 20.63 20.88 -11.98
CA ILE A 35 19.57 20.71 -10.98
C ILE A 35 19.21 22.11 -10.45
N PRO A 36 18.48 22.92 -11.22
CA PRO A 36 18.15 24.28 -10.83
C PRO A 36 16.93 24.34 -9.88
N ALA A 37 16.09 23.32 -9.89
CA ALA A 37 14.85 23.24 -9.14
C ALA A 37 14.63 21.80 -8.63
N PRO A 38 13.64 21.57 -7.74
CA PRO A 38 13.25 20.23 -7.33
C PRO A 38 12.84 19.37 -8.55
N ASP A 39 13.65 18.38 -8.88
CA ASP A 39 13.41 17.37 -9.90
C ASP A 39 13.87 16.02 -9.32
N PHE A 40 12.96 15.05 -9.29
CA PHE A 40 13.18 13.72 -8.72
C PHE A 40 13.00 12.62 -9.77
N SER A 41 13.04 12.99 -11.04
CA SER A 41 12.90 12.06 -12.15
C SER A 41 14.02 11.00 -12.15
N PRO A 42 13.69 9.73 -12.42
CA PRO A 42 14.70 8.68 -12.65
C PRO A 42 15.70 9.09 -13.74
N GLU A 43 15.26 9.84 -14.75
CA GLU A 43 16.09 10.36 -15.84
C GLU A 43 17.17 11.32 -15.34
N LEU A 44 16.88 12.15 -14.34
CA LEU A 44 17.89 12.99 -13.72
C LEU A 44 18.95 12.13 -13.02
N VAL A 45 18.53 11.15 -12.21
CA VAL A 45 19.47 10.27 -11.49
C VAL A 45 20.35 9.51 -12.48
N ALA A 46 19.78 8.99 -13.57
CA ALA A 46 20.52 8.32 -14.63
C ALA A 46 21.57 9.23 -15.28
N ARG A 47 21.22 10.47 -15.62
CA ARG A 47 22.18 11.46 -16.17
C ARG A 47 23.29 11.83 -15.19
N LEU A 48 23.00 11.82 -13.89
CA LEU A 48 24.01 12.09 -12.85
C LEU A 48 24.94 10.91 -12.62
N ALA A 49 24.52 9.67 -12.94
CA ALA A 49 25.38 8.50 -12.80
C ALA A 49 26.64 8.56 -13.69
N ASP A 50 26.59 9.31 -14.79
CA ASP A 50 27.73 9.57 -15.68
C ASP A 50 28.74 10.59 -15.11
N GLU A 51 28.35 11.32 -14.05
CA GLU A 51 29.20 12.35 -13.43
C GLU A 51 30.17 11.74 -12.42
N ARG A 52 31.30 12.42 -12.19
CA ARG A 52 32.35 11.86 -11.32
C ARG A 52 31.85 11.71 -9.87
N ALA A 53 32.06 10.53 -9.31
CA ALA A 53 31.59 10.18 -7.96
C ALA A 53 32.13 11.09 -6.86
N ASP A 54 33.35 11.57 -7.00
CA ASP A 54 33.98 12.49 -6.05
C ASP A 54 33.30 13.87 -6.03
N VAL A 55 32.84 14.36 -7.19
CA VAL A 55 32.10 15.62 -7.30
C VAL A 55 30.69 15.47 -6.72
N LEU A 56 30.02 14.34 -6.99
CA LEU A 56 28.71 14.03 -6.41
C LEU A 56 28.80 13.94 -4.87
N LEU A 57 29.80 13.24 -4.34
CA LEU A 57 30.06 13.12 -2.91
C LEU A 57 30.20 14.51 -2.23
N ASP A 58 30.94 15.43 -2.86
CA ASP A 58 31.11 16.78 -2.33
C ASP A 58 29.83 17.61 -2.35
N LEU A 59 28.93 17.38 -3.30
CA LEU A 59 27.62 18.01 -3.31
C LEU A 59 26.74 17.42 -2.21
N VAL A 60 26.69 16.10 -2.08
CA VAL A 60 25.90 15.39 -1.08
C VAL A 60 26.26 15.82 0.34
N CYS A 61 27.56 16.00 0.62
CA CYS A 61 28.05 16.37 1.96
C CYS A 61 28.02 17.89 2.25
N ASP A 62 27.71 18.76 1.29
CA ASP A 62 27.68 20.21 1.53
C ASP A 62 26.29 20.65 2.02
N LEU A 63 26.20 20.96 3.31
CA LEU A 63 24.96 21.41 3.95
C LEU A 63 24.42 22.75 3.42
N ARG A 64 25.21 23.50 2.66
CA ARG A 64 24.76 24.74 2.00
C ARG A 64 23.98 24.45 0.72
N GLU A 65 24.13 23.26 0.15
CA GLU A 65 23.32 22.83 -0.98
C GLU A 65 21.92 22.43 -0.49
N PRO A 66 20.86 22.80 -1.22
CA PRO A 66 19.51 22.42 -0.84
C PRO A 66 19.30 20.90 -0.97
N TRP A 67 18.45 20.35 -0.12
CA TRP A 67 18.21 18.90 -0.03
C TRP A 67 17.80 18.28 -1.38
N TRP A 68 17.00 19.02 -2.17
CA TRP A 68 16.51 18.56 -3.47
C TRP A 68 17.62 18.43 -4.53
N ARG A 69 18.78 19.05 -4.33
CA ARG A 69 19.98 18.84 -5.15
C ARG A 69 20.84 17.71 -4.61
N ARG A 70 20.96 17.62 -3.27
CA ARG A 70 21.77 16.62 -2.58
C ARG A 70 21.22 15.20 -2.76
N ARG A 71 19.90 15.03 -2.66
CA ARG A 71 19.22 13.74 -2.78
C ARG A 71 19.51 13.00 -4.09
N PRO A 72 19.28 13.56 -5.30
CA PRO A 72 19.57 12.85 -6.56
C PRO A 72 21.07 12.58 -6.75
N CYS A 73 21.96 13.44 -6.24
CA CYS A 73 23.39 13.17 -6.23
C CYS A 73 23.76 11.95 -5.35
N ALA A 74 23.09 11.79 -4.20
CA ALA A 74 23.29 10.62 -3.34
C ALA A 74 22.78 9.34 -3.99
N LEU A 75 21.61 9.38 -4.64
CA LEU A 75 21.09 8.24 -5.41
C LEU A 75 22.03 7.85 -6.56
N ALA A 76 22.62 8.83 -7.25
CA ALA A 76 23.58 8.59 -8.32
C ALA A 76 24.93 8.01 -7.83
N LEU A 77 25.18 7.96 -6.52
CA LEU A 77 26.38 7.32 -5.93
C LEU A 77 26.22 5.81 -5.70
N ARG A 78 25.03 5.23 -5.88
CA ARG A 78 24.78 3.80 -5.63
C ARG A 78 25.73 2.91 -6.43
N GLY A 79 26.38 1.96 -5.75
CA GLY A 79 27.36 1.04 -6.34
C GLY A 79 28.71 1.66 -6.74
N ARG A 80 28.93 2.96 -6.47
CA ARG A 80 30.15 3.69 -6.88
C ARG A 80 30.66 4.69 -5.84
N VAL A 81 30.33 4.47 -4.58
CA VAL A 81 30.84 5.28 -3.46
C VAL A 81 32.36 5.09 -3.37
N PRO A 82 33.17 6.16 -3.49
CA PRO A 82 34.61 6.04 -3.31
C PRO A 82 34.93 5.62 -1.86
N PRO A 83 35.87 4.68 -1.62
CA PRO A 83 36.18 4.23 -0.26
C PRO A 83 36.55 5.36 0.72
N ALA A 84 37.28 6.36 0.24
CA ALA A 84 37.65 7.55 1.03
C ALA A 84 36.44 8.45 1.39
N GLY A 85 35.30 8.27 0.72
CA GLY A 85 34.06 9.01 0.96
C GLY A 85 33.14 8.36 2.00
N VAL A 86 33.33 7.07 2.31
CA VAL A 86 32.46 6.32 3.24
C VAL A 86 32.35 7.00 4.61
N PRO A 87 33.45 7.42 5.28
CA PRO A 87 33.33 8.09 6.59
C PRO A 87 32.53 9.39 6.53
N ARG A 88 32.65 10.15 5.43
CA ARG A 88 31.92 11.42 5.25
C ARG A 88 30.42 11.18 5.10
N LEU A 89 30.03 10.18 4.30
CA LEU A 89 28.64 9.78 4.13
C LEU A 89 28.05 9.21 5.42
N LEU A 90 28.82 8.38 6.14
CA LEU A 90 28.40 7.83 7.42
C LEU A 90 28.13 8.96 8.45
N ALA A 91 29.03 9.93 8.54
CA ALA A 91 28.83 11.10 9.41
C ALA A 91 27.63 11.98 8.99
N ARG A 92 27.12 11.87 7.77
CA ARG A 92 25.89 12.56 7.32
C ARG A 92 24.64 11.76 7.61
N VAL A 93 24.62 10.45 7.36
CA VAL A 93 23.44 9.63 7.66
C VAL A 93 23.12 9.60 9.16
N CYS A 94 24.15 9.64 10.01
CA CYS A 94 24.02 9.71 11.47
C CYS A 94 23.63 11.11 12.00
N ASP A 95 23.70 12.16 11.18
CA ASP A 95 23.37 13.52 11.60
C ASP A 95 21.85 13.74 11.59
N VAL A 96 21.22 13.65 12.76
CA VAL A 96 19.77 13.82 12.93
C VAL A 96 19.27 15.22 12.56
N LYS A 97 20.17 16.21 12.42
CA LYS A 97 19.81 17.56 11.97
C LYS A 97 19.78 17.68 10.45
N ASP A 98 20.27 16.68 9.72
CA ASP A 98 20.20 16.65 8.27
C ASP A 98 18.82 16.16 7.80
N VAL A 99 18.50 16.48 6.55
CA VAL A 99 17.18 16.22 5.95
C VAL A 99 17.00 14.71 5.69
N ALA A 100 15.88 14.14 6.14
CA ALA A 100 15.61 12.70 6.10
C ALA A 100 15.71 12.12 4.67
N GLU A 101 15.23 12.86 3.66
CA GLU A 101 15.29 12.50 2.25
C GLU A 101 16.73 12.27 1.76
N VAL A 102 17.66 13.11 2.21
CA VAL A 102 19.08 12.98 1.85
C VAL A 102 19.70 11.83 2.63
N ARG A 103 19.40 11.71 3.93
CA ARG A 103 19.89 10.62 4.78
C ARG A 103 19.47 9.24 4.25
N ARG A 104 18.22 9.07 3.80
CA ARG A 104 17.74 7.84 3.13
C ARG A 104 18.54 7.54 1.86
N ALA A 105 18.70 8.53 0.98
CA ALA A 105 19.45 8.35 -0.27
C ALA A 105 20.94 8.02 -0.02
N ILE A 106 21.55 8.62 0.99
CA ILE A 106 22.91 8.28 1.43
C ILE A 106 22.97 6.83 1.92
N LEU A 107 21.97 6.41 2.69
CA LEU A 107 21.93 5.06 3.23
C LEU A 107 21.79 4.00 2.12
N GLU A 108 20.99 4.26 1.09
CA GLU A 108 20.94 3.41 -0.11
C GLU A 108 22.31 3.33 -0.80
N ALA A 109 23.04 4.44 -0.92
CA ALA A 109 24.36 4.44 -1.52
C ALA A 109 25.39 3.66 -0.68
N LEU A 110 25.33 3.78 0.65
CA LEU A 110 26.20 3.05 1.57
C LEU A 110 25.90 1.55 1.61
N ALA A 111 24.63 1.16 1.50
CA ALA A 111 24.22 -0.25 1.47
C ALA A 111 24.76 -1.01 0.24
N ASP A 112 25.14 -0.29 -0.81
CA ASP A 112 25.64 -0.84 -2.09
C ASP A 112 27.15 -0.68 -2.23
N ALA A 113 27.80 -0.08 -1.23
CA ALA A 113 29.21 0.25 -1.27
C ALA A 113 30.09 -0.87 -0.70
N GLU A 114 31.33 -0.93 -1.19
CA GLU A 114 32.39 -1.68 -0.51
C GLU A 114 32.82 -0.92 0.77
N LEU A 115 32.11 -1.18 1.88
CA LEU A 115 32.34 -0.46 3.14
C LEU A 115 33.65 -0.80 3.84
N GLY A 116 34.25 -1.95 3.51
CA GLY A 116 35.47 -2.44 4.15
C GLY A 116 35.37 -2.40 5.69
N PRO A 117 36.28 -1.71 6.40
CA PRO A 117 36.27 -1.66 7.86
C PRO A 117 35.05 -0.94 8.46
N HIS A 118 34.33 -0.13 7.68
CA HIS A 118 33.18 0.64 8.17
C HIS A 118 31.87 -0.15 8.18
N ALA A 119 31.83 -1.37 7.63
CA ALA A 119 30.62 -2.19 7.61
C ALA A 119 30.08 -2.45 9.02
N GLY A 120 30.97 -2.78 9.96
CA GLY A 120 30.60 -3.02 11.36
C GLY A 120 30.11 -1.77 12.09
N GLU A 121 30.72 -0.61 11.79
CA GLU A 121 30.33 0.69 12.35
C GLU A 121 28.92 1.08 11.90
N LEU A 122 28.65 1.01 10.59
CA LEU A 122 27.32 1.28 10.04
C LEU A 122 26.28 0.31 10.60
N LEU A 123 26.59 -0.99 10.64
CA LEU A 123 25.65 -1.99 11.13
C LEU A 123 25.32 -1.81 12.62
N ALA A 124 26.32 -1.45 13.44
CA ALA A 124 26.09 -1.13 14.85
C ALA A 124 25.15 0.06 15.01
N TRP A 125 25.34 1.13 14.22
CA TRP A 125 24.44 2.27 14.21
C TRP A 125 23.02 1.89 13.77
N LEU A 126 22.87 1.12 12.68
CA LEU A 126 21.58 0.69 12.16
C LEU A 126 20.78 -0.16 13.15
N ARG A 127 21.44 -1.00 13.96
CA ARG A 127 20.78 -1.80 15.01
C ARG A 127 20.34 -0.97 16.21
N ALA A 128 21.09 0.09 16.53
CA ALA A 128 20.80 0.98 17.65
C ALA A 128 19.68 1.99 17.33
N ALA A 129 19.51 2.38 16.07
CA ALA A 129 18.54 3.39 15.67
C ALA A 129 17.08 3.06 16.07
N ARG A 130 16.34 4.08 16.54
CA ARG A 130 14.92 3.99 16.91
C ARG A 130 14.11 5.11 16.24
N GLU A 131 12.86 4.84 15.87
CA GLU A 131 12.02 5.72 15.04
C GLU A 131 11.85 7.17 15.58
N PRO A 132 11.64 7.42 16.89
CA PRO A 132 11.57 8.79 17.41
C PRO A 132 12.87 9.57 17.24
N GLU A 133 14.01 8.88 17.14
CA GLU A 133 15.35 9.47 17.08
C GLU A 133 15.80 9.76 15.65
N VAL A 134 15.30 8.99 14.67
CA VAL A 134 15.73 9.12 13.26
C VAL A 134 14.75 9.87 12.38
N GLY A 135 13.49 10.03 12.80
CA GLY A 135 12.43 10.71 12.05
C GLY A 135 11.53 9.75 11.27
N HIS A 136 10.34 10.24 10.89
CA HIS A 136 9.35 9.51 10.10
C HIS A 136 9.99 9.02 8.78
N ASP A 137 9.63 7.80 8.35
CA ASP A 137 10.15 7.10 7.15
C ASP A 137 11.63 6.68 7.12
N MET A 138 12.44 6.95 8.15
CA MET A 138 13.82 6.44 8.19
C MET A 138 13.89 4.95 8.51
N LEU A 139 12.93 4.41 9.27
CA LEU A 139 12.94 3.01 9.70
C LEU A 139 12.91 2.01 8.51
N PRO A 140 12.05 2.16 7.49
CA PRO A 140 12.11 1.31 6.29
C PRO A 140 13.48 1.34 5.59
N ALA A 141 14.10 2.51 5.47
CA ALA A 141 15.42 2.64 4.85
C ALA A 141 16.52 1.95 5.68
N ILE A 142 16.45 2.06 7.01
CA ILE A 142 17.34 1.37 7.96
C ILE A 142 17.21 -0.14 7.81
N LEU A 143 15.99 -0.67 7.78
CA LEU A 143 15.75 -2.10 7.61
C LEU A 143 16.24 -2.61 6.24
N HIS A 144 16.03 -1.82 5.18
CA HIS A 144 16.55 -2.16 3.85
C HIS A 144 18.08 -2.20 3.82
N ALA A 145 18.75 -1.23 4.45
CA ALA A 145 20.21 -1.25 4.54
C ALA A 145 20.75 -2.43 5.36
N ARG A 146 20.10 -2.76 6.49
CA ARG A 146 20.42 -3.95 7.27
C ARG A 146 20.28 -5.23 6.45
N ALA A 147 19.23 -5.34 5.64
CA ALA A 147 19.02 -6.46 4.73
C ALA A 147 20.18 -6.62 3.75
N ARG A 148 20.57 -5.54 3.07
CA ARG A 148 21.66 -5.55 2.07
C ARG A 148 23.04 -5.83 2.68
N LEU A 149 23.24 -5.45 3.94
CA LEU A 149 24.45 -5.78 4.71
C LEU A 149 24.43 -7.19 5.30
N GLY A 150 23.37 -7.98 5.04
CA GLY A 150 23.26 -9.36 5.51
C GLY A 150 22.98 -9.48 7.01
N ASP A 151 22.30 -8.51 7.63
CA ASP A 151 21.92 -8.62 9.03
C ASP A 151 20.67 -9.48 9.20
N ALA A 152 20.86 -10.79 9.42
CA ALA A 152 19.78 -11.75 9.64
C ALA A 152 18.84 -11.35 10.79
N SER A 153 19.31 -10.60 11.79
CA SER A 153 18.46 -10.09 12.89
C SER A 153 17.41 -9.06 12.43
N ALA A 154 17.47 -8.61 11.18
CA ALA A 154 16.43 -7.79 10.57
C ALA A 154 15.25 -8.59 10.02
N ALA A 155 15.31 -9.93 9.97
CA ALA A 155 14.27 -10.76 9.37
C ALA A 155 12.87 -10.52 9.97
N ALA A 156 12.76 -10.53 11.31
CA ALA A 156 11.49 -10.30 11.98
C ALA A 156 10.88 -8.90 11.70
N PRO A 157 11.58 -7.77 11.93
CA PRO A 157 11.02 -6.46 11.61
C PRO A 157 10.79 -6.24 10.11
N LEU A 158 11.53 -6.92 9.23
CA LEU A 158 11.26 -6.91 7.79
C LEU A 158 9.98 -7.66 7.42
N ALA A 159 9.67 -8.77 8.09
CA ALA A 159 8.39 -9.47 7.92
C ALA A 159 7.22 -8.57 8.34
N GLU A 160 7.35 -7.83 9.45
CA GLU A 160 6.35 -6.84 9.88
C GLU A 160 6.20 -5.69 8.86
N LEU A 161 7.31 -5.15 8.35
CA LEU A 161 7.26 -4.13 7.30
C LEU A 161 6.62 -4.66 6.00
N ALA A 162 6.89 -5.92 5.64
CA ALA A 162 6.25 -6.60 4.51
C ALA A 162 4.77 -6.95 4.75
N ALA A 163 4.28 -6.86 5.99
CA ALA A 163 2.87 -7.02 6.34
C ALA A 163 2.11 -5.68 6.40
N ASP A 164 2.81 -4.54 6.28
CA ASP A 164 2.27 -3.20 6.51
C ASP A 164 0.99 -2.92 5.69
N PRO A 165 -0.03 -2.28 6.28
CA PRO A 165 -1.27 -1.93 5.57
C PRO A 165 -1.03 -0.92 4.45
N TRP A 166 -0.01 -0.07 4.55
CA TRP A 166 0.35 0.91 3.54
C TRP A 166 1.14 0.26 2.41
N THR A 167 0.56 0.27 1.20
CA THR A 167 1.13 -0.42 0.02
C THR A 167 2.59 -0.05 -0.24
N HIS A 168 2.96 1.23 -0.15
CA HIS A 168 4.35 1.64 -0.41
C HIS A 168 5.35 1.10 0.64
N ARG A 169 4.98 1.07 1.92
CA ARG A 169 5.81 0.48 3.01
C ARG A 169 5.92 -1.02 2.85
N ARG A 170 4.79 -1.69 2.55
CA ARG A 170 4.75 -3.12 2.26
C ARG A 170 5.67 -3.52 1.12
N THR A 171 5.55 -2.88 -0.03
CA THR A 171 6.38 -3.17 -1.20
C THR A 171 7.87 -2.96 -0.90
N ALA A 172 8.21 -1.93 -0.13
CA ALA A 172 9.58 -1.72 0.34
C ALA A 172 10.06 -2.85 1.28
N GLY A 173 9.19 -3.31 2.19
CA GLY A 173 9.45 -4.45 3.07
C GLY A 173 9.67 -5.76 2.30
N GLU A 174 8.80 -6.08 1.36
CA GLU A 174 8.90 -7.27 0.50
C GLU A 174 10.21 -7.29 -0.29
N ALA A 175 10.60 -6.15 -0.87
CA ALA A 175 11.88 -5.99 -1.58
C ALA A 175 13.08 -6.11 -0.64
N ALA A 176 12.97 -5.58 0.58
CA ALA A 176 14.03 -5.68 1.59
C ALA A 176 14.20 -7.12 2.13
N VAL A 177 13.12 -7.89 2.29
CA VAL A 177 13.19 -9.33 2.57
C VAL A 177 13.93 -10.05 1.45
N ASP A 178 13.61 -9.79 0.18
CA ASP A 178 14.27 -10.42 -0.96
C ASP A 178 15.77 -10.09 -0.99
N ALA A 179 16.12 -8.84 -0.66
CA ALA A 179 17.51 -8.42 -0.53
C ALA A 179 18.23 -9.15 0.61
N LEU A 180 17.56 -9.39 1.75
CA LEU A 180 18.13 -10.16 2.85
C LEU A 180 18.35 -11.62 2.44
N ILE A 181 17.37 -12.26 1.79
CA ILE A 181 17.49 -13.62 1.28
C ILE A 181 18.66 -13.71 0.28
N ALA A 182 18.83 -12.74 -0.60
CA ALA A 182 19.96 -12.70 -1.53
C ALA A 182 21.31 -12.55 -0.82
N ALA A 183 21.36 -11.82 0.31
CA ALA A 183 22.59 -11.56 1.06
C ALA A 183 23.03 -12.73 1.96
N VAL A 184 22.09 -13.41 2.64
CA VAL A 184 22.42 -14.45 3.64
C VAL A 184 21.85 -15.84 3.31
N GLY A 185 21.04 -15.97 2.28
CA GLY A 185 20.33 -17.21 1.93
C GLY A 185 19.02 -17.38 2.69
N LEU A 186 18.11 -18.18 2.13
CA LEU A 186 16.79 -18.45 2.71
C LEU A 186 16.90 -19.16 4.07
N ASP A 187 17.79 -20.15 4.21
CA ASP A 187 17.95 -20.92 5.45
C ASP A 187 18.36 -20.03 6.63
N ALA A 188 19.22 -19.02 6.40
CA ALA A 188 19.60 -18.08 7.43
C ALA A 188 18.43 -17.18 7.86
N VAL A 189 17.56 -16.80 6.91
CA VAL A 189 16.34 -16.04 7.21
C VAL A 189 15.33 -16.89 7.99
N LEU A 190 15.14 -18.16 7.61
CA LEU A 190 14.27 -19.09 8.33
C LEU A 190 14.76 -19.32 9.76
N ALA A 191 16.07 -19.56 9.94
CA ALA A 191 16.69 -19.69 11.25
C ALA A 191 16.48 -18.43 12.11
N ALA A 192 16.65 -17.23 11.53
CA ALA A 192 16.42 -15.97 12.23
C ALA A 192 14.95 -15.71 12.58
N LEU A 193 14.01 -16.33 11.86
CA LEU A 193 12.57 -16.31 12.14
C LEU A 193 12.11 -17.48 13.02
N GLU A 194 13.03 -18.34 13.45
CA GLU A 194 12.77 -19.55 14.24
C GLU A 194 11.82 -20.53 13.52
N ALA A 195 11.91 -20.59 12.19
CA ALA A 195 11.14 -21.52 11.36
C ALA A 195 12.03 -22.67 10.86
N ALA A 196 11.53 -23.90 10.97
CA ALA A 196 12.24 -25.08 10.48
C ALA A 196 12.30 -25.13 8.94
N ASP A 197 11.21 -24.72 8.29
CA ASP A 197 11.04 -24.70 6.83
C ASP A 197 9.96 -23.68 6.42
N LEU A 198 9.70 -23.59 5.11
CA LEU A 198 8.67 -22.71 4.55
C LEU A 198 7.24 -23.07 5.00
N PRO A 199 6.79 -24.34 5.01
CA PRO A 199 5.51 -24.72 5.60
C PRO A 199 5.34 -24.30 7.07
N ALA A 200 6.36 -24.51 7.90
CA ALA A 200 6.34 -24.07 9.30
C ALA A 200 6.17 -22.55 9.41
N LEU A 201 6.92 -21.79 8.58
CA LEU A 201 6.77 -20.34 8.51
C LEU A 201 5.35 -19.93 8.04
N ALA A 202 4.81 -20.57 7.02
CA ALA A 202 3.54 -20.22 6.39
C ALA A 202 2.33 -20.52 7.28
N PHE A 203 2.35 -21.64 8.03
CA PHE A 203 1.14 -22.15 8.70
C PHE A 203 1.22 -22.15 10.22
N THR A 204 2.42 -22.15 10.80
CA THR A 204 2.59 -22.31 12.26
C THR A 204 3.33 -21.16 12.93
N ALA A 205 3.86 -20.20 12.17
CA ALA A 205 4.53 -19.06 12.76
C ALA A 205 3.58 -18.24 13.65
N ALA A 206 4.12 -17.76 14.77
CA ALA A 206 3.34 -17.13 15.82
C ALA A 206 2.62 -15.85 15.37
N THR A 207 3.22 -15.06 14.46
CA THR A 207 2.65 -13.78 14.01
C THR A 207 2.08 -13.89 12.59
N PRO A 208 0.97 -13.18 12.30
CA PRO A 208 0.42 -13.09 10.95
C PRO A 208 1.42 -12.56 9.92
N ALA A 209 2.30 -11.62 10.30
CA ALA A 209 3.33 -11.09 9.41
C ALA A 209 4.33 -12.16 8.95
N ARG A 210 4.75 -13.04 9.86
CA ARG A 210 5.61 -14.18 9.51
C ARG A 210 4.87 -15.20 8.63
N ARG A 211 3.60 -15.48 8.91
CA ARG A 211 2.77 -16.38 8.08
C ARG A 211 2.54 -15.81 6.68
N LEU A 212 2.27 -14.51 6.54
CA LEU A 212 2.20 -13.81 5.26
C LEU A 212 3.48 -13.97 4.44
N LEU A 213 4.63 -13.77 5.08
CA LEU A 213 5.92 -13.98 4.45
C LEU A 213 6.10 -15.45 4.03
N GLY A 214 5.78 -16.39 4.91
CA GLY A 214 5.84 -17.82 4.63
C GLY A 214 4.99 -18.24 3.44
N VAL A 215 3.72 -17.79 3.38
CA VAL A 215 2.80 -18.05 2.26
C VAL A 215 3.38 -17.54 0.95
N ARG A 216 3.90 -16.31 0.92
CA ARG A 216 4.53 -15.73 -0.28
C ARG A 216 5.75 -16.53 -0.73
N LEU A 217 6.64 -16.90 0.19
CA LEU A 217 7.86 -17.63 -0.14
C LEU A 217 7.56 -19.08 -0.57
N LEU A 218 6.60 -19.73 0.08
CA LEU A 218 6.15 -21.09 -0.25
C LEU A 218 5.50 -21.14 -1.65
N ASP A 219 4.68 -20.15 -2.00
CA ASP A 219 4.12 -20.03 -3.35
C ASP A 219 5.21 -19.84 -4.41
N ARG A 220 6.17 -18.93 -4.15
CA ARG A 220 7.32 -18.70 -5.05
C ARG A 220 8.19 -19.94 -5.26
N SER A 221 8.28 -20.83 -4.25
CA SER A 221 8.99 -22.11 -4.38
C SER A 221 8.13 -23.23 -4.98
N GLY A 222 6.88 -22.94 -5.37
CA GLY A 222 5.94 -23.91 -5.94
C GLY A 222 5.27 -24.84 -4.91
N GLY A 223 5.41 -24.58 -3.61
CA GLY A 223 4.86 -25.41 -2.54
C GLY A 223 3.41 -25.05 -2.20
N ASP A 224 2.62 -26.00 -1.70
CA ASP A 224 1.17 -25.84 -1.55
C ASP A 224 0.75 -24.79 -0.50
N ILE A 225 0.08 -23.71 -0.93
CA ILE A 225 -0.46 -22.65 -0.06
C ILE A 225 -1.98 -22.74 0.17
N VAL A 226 -2.68 -23.74 -0.39
CA VAL A 226 -4.13 -23.92 -0.17
C VAL A 226 -4.49 -23.99 1.33
N PRO A 227 -3.70 -24.62 2.21
CA PRO A 227 -4.00 -24.62 3.65
C PRO A 227 -4.08 -23.23 4.29
N ALA A 228 -3.40 -22.21 3.73
CA ALA A 228 -3.45 -20.84 4.27
C ALA A 228 -4.81 -20.16 4.06
N LEU A 229 -5.70 -20.69 3.21
CA LEU A 229 -7.09 -20.23 3.13
C LEU A 229 -7.84 -20.40 4.46
N ALA A 230 -7.39 -21.32 5.32
CA ALA A 230 -7.94 -21.59 6.64
C ALA A 230 -7.31 -20.74 7.77
N ASP A 231 -6.40 -19.81 7.46
CA ASP A 231 -5.70 -19.04 8.51
C ASP A 231 -6.69 -18.28 9.40
N ALA A 232 -6.35 -18.14 10.68
CA ALA A 232 -7.15 -17.39 11.63
C ALA A 232 -7.10 -15.88 11.37
N ASP A 233 -6.04 -15.40 10.70
CA ASP A 233 -5.91 -14.01 10.27
C ASP A 233 -6.40 -13.84 8.82
N VAL A 234 -7.40 -12.99 8.63
CA VAL A 234 -8.03 -12.73 7.33
C VAL A 234 -7.05 -12.19 6.29
N ILE A 235 -6.00 -11.45 6.71
CA ILE A 235 -5.01 -10.90 5.80
C ILE A 235 -4.15 -12.03 5.21
N VAL A 236 -3.80 -13.03 6.02
CA VAL A 236 -3.07 -14.22 5.55
C VAL A 236 -3.93 -15.02 4.58
N ALA A 237 -5.18 -15.29 4.94
CA ALA A 237 -6.11 -16.03 4.09
C ALA A 237 -6.38 -15.29 2.76
N ARG A 238 -6.59 -13.97 2.79
CA ARG A 238 -6.75 -13.16 1.57
C ARG A 238 -5.49 -13.12 0.73
N GLN A 239 -4.29 -13.11 1.33
CA GLN A 239 -3.04 -13.19 0.58
C GLN A 239 -2.91 -14.52 -0.18
N ALA A 240 -3.27 -15.63 0.48
CA ALA A 240 -3.32 -16.93 -0.17
C ALA A 240 -4.34 -16.96 -1.32
N HIS A 241 -5.53 -16.37 -1.11
CA HIS A 241 -6.51 -16.17 -2.18
C HIS A 241 -5.92 -15.41 -3.39
N LEU A 242 -5.31 -14.25 -3.18
CA LEU A 242 -4.74 -13.43 -4.26
C LEU A 242 -3.66 -14.16 -5.07
N LEU A 243 -2.78 -14.92 -4.39
CA LEU A 243 -1.75 -15.73 -5.06
C LEU A 243 -2.38 -16.90 -5.83
N LEU A 244 -3.36 -17.58 -5.23
CA LEU A 244 -4.05 -18.69 -5.87
C LEU A 244 -4.81 -18.26 -7.12
N VAL A 245 -5.46 -17.09 -7.14
CA VAL A 245 -6.18 -16.58 -8.33
C VAL A 245 -5.26 -16.56 -9.56
N GLY A 246 -4.02 -16.10 -9.43
CA GLY A 246 -3.04 -16.05 -10.53
C GLY A 246 -2.27 -17.35 -10.78
N SER A 247 -2.40 -18.35 -9.91
CA SER A 247 -1.63 -19.60 -10.03
C SER A 247 -2.22 -20.57 -11.07
N SER A 248 -1.37 -21.43 -11.66
CA SER A 248 -1.77 -22.48 -12.61
C SER A 248 -2.24 -23.77 -11.94
N ARG A 249 -2.56 -23.73 -10.64
CA ARG A 249 -2.94 -24.93 -9.89
C ARG A 249 -4.32 -25.44 -10.30
N PRO A 250 -4.53 -26.76 -10.36
CA PRO A 250 -5.84 -27.34 -10.67
C PRO A 250 -6.92 -26.89 -9.70
N ASP A 251 -8.13 -26.67 -10.21
CA ASP A 251 -9.29 -26.29 -9.39
C ASP A 251 -9.79 -27.44 -8.50
N ASP A 252 -9.45 -28.69 -8.81
CA ASP A 252 -9.86 -29.89 -8.05
C ASP A 252 -9.47 -29.80 -6.57
N ALA A 253 -8.31 -29.23 -6.27
CA ALA A 253 -7.88 -29.02 -4.89
C ALA A 253 -8.77 -28.01 -4.15
N LEU A 254 -9.21 -26.96 -4.84
CA LEU A 254 -10.11 -25.95 -4.27
C LEU A 254 -11.51 -26.52 -4.07
N TRP A 255 -12.02 -27.30 -5.03
CA TRP A 255 -13.29 -28.00 -4.87
C TRP A 255 -13.27 -29.03 -3.76
N ALA A 256 -12.14 -29.73 -3.56
CA ALA A 256 -11.95 -30.62 -2.42
C ALA A 256 -12.04 -29.88 -1.08
N VAL A 257 -11.47 -28.67 -0.99
CA VAL A 257 -11.62 -27.78 0.19
C VAL A 257 -13.07 -27.38 0.40
N VAL A 258 -13.77 -26.96 -0.65
CA VAL A 258 -15.20 -26.60 -0.58
C VAL A 258 -16.04 -27.79 -0.08
N ALA A 259 -15.83 -28.99 -0.63
CA ALA A 259 -16.54 -30.19 -0.22
C ALA A 259 -16.23 -30.60 1.23
N ALA A 260 -14.96 -30.56 1.63
CA ALA A 260 -14.51 -30.96 2.97
C ALA A 260 -14.99 -29.99 4.06
N HIS A 261 -15.12 -28.70 3.75
CA HIS A 261 -15.39 -27.66 4.74
C HIS A 261 -16.74 -26.96 4.58
N GLY A 262 -17.52 -27.32 3.56
CA GLY A 262 -18.87 -26.82 3.32
C GLY A 262 -19.79 -26.92 4.55
N PRO A 263 -19.83 -28.04 5.30
CA PRO A 263 -20.65 -28.13 6.52
C PRO A 263 -20.28 -27.08 7.58
N ALA A 264 -19.00 -26.76 7.74
CA ALA A 264 -18.55 -25.74 8.69
C ALA A 264 -18.95 -24.32 8.23
N ALA A 265 -18.88 -24.05 6.92
CA ALA A 265 -19.32 -22.78 6.36
C ALA A 265 -20.86 -22.61 6.44
N ALA A 266 -21.62 -23.68 6.18
CA ALA A 266 -23.09 -23.65 6.28
C ALA A 266 -23.59 -23.48 7.72
N ALA A 267 -22.83 -23.96 8.71
CA ALA A 267 -23.14 -23.77 10.13
C ALA A 267 -22.67 -22.41 10.67
N TRP A 268 -21.94 -21.60 9.89
CA TRP A 268 -21.40 -20.32 10.34
C TRP A 268 -22.50 -19.27 10.41
N THR A 269 -22.88 -18.88 11.62
CA THR A 269 -23.94 -17.90 11.91
C THR A 269 -23.42 -16.63 12.59
N SER A 270 -22.12 -16.55 12.85
CA SER A 270 -21.49 -15.40 13.51
C SER A 270 -21.39 -14.20 12.56
N ASP A 271 -21.55 -13.00 13.11
CA ASP A 271 -21.25 -11.75 12.41
C ASP A 271 -19.74 -11.53 12.24
N GLU A 272 -18.90 -12.25 13.00
CA GLU A 272 -17.45 -12.22 12.80
C GLU A 272 -17.02 -12.81 11.46
N CYS A 273 -15.89 -12.29 10.93
CA CYS A 273 -15.27 -12.82 9.72
C CYS A 273 -15.00 -14.33 9.86
N PRO A 274 -15.43 -15.16 8.90
CA PRO A 274 -15.18 -16.60 8.89
C PRO A 274 -13.67 -16.92 8.95
N ARG A 275 -13.31 -17.92 9.78
CA ARG A 275 -11.93 -18.39 9.99
C ARG A 275 -11.88 -19.91 9.96
N GLY A 276 -10.67 -20.48 9.92
CA GLY A 276 -10.50 -21.93 9.98
C GLY A 276 -11.20 -22.63 8.79
N PRO A 277 -11.83 -23.79 9.00
CA PRO A 277 -12.53 -24.52 7.94
C PRO A 277 -13.60 -23.69 7.20
N ALA A 278 -14.42 -22.92 7.93
CA ALA A 278 -15.46 -22.09 7.31
C ALA A 278 -14.84 -21.00 6.41
N GLY A 279 -13.80 -20.32 6.90
CA GLY A 279 -13.03 -19.36 6.10
C GLY A 279 -12.39 -20.00 4.88
N ALA A 280 -11.80 -21.20 5.02
CA ALA A 280 -11.17 -21.93 3.92
C ALA A 280 -12.16 -22.24 2.79
N CYS A 281 -13.36 -22.70 3.13
CA CYS A 281 -14.42 -22.96 2.16
C CYS A 281 -14.80 -21.68 1.38
N MET A 282 -15.03 -20.57 2.10
CA MET A 282 -15.46 -19.32 1.48
C MET A 282 -14.35 -18.69 0.62
N TRP A 283 -13.10 -18.66 1.10
CA TRP A 283 -11.99 -18.17 0.30
C TRP A 283 -11.71 -19.05 -0.92
N ALA A 284 -11.88 -20.37 -0.83
CA ALA A 284 -11.77 -21.26 -1.98
C ALA A 284 -12.82 -20.92 -3.05
N LEU A 285 -14.07 -20.65 -2.65
CA LEU A 285 -15.11 -20.15 -3.56
C LEU A 285 -14.72 -18.80 -4.19
N CYS A 286 -14.14 -17.87 -3.42
CA CYS A 286 -13.64 -16.60 -3.96
C CYS A 286 -12.57 -16.84 -5.04
N VAL A 287 -11.62 -17.76 -4.80
CA VAL A 287 -10.57 -18.10 -5.79
C VAL A 287 -11.20 -18.69 -7.05
N LEU A 288 -12.13 -19.64 -6.90
CA LEU A 288 -12.81 -20.30 -8.01
C LEU A 288 -13.59 -19.29 -8.87
N HIS A 289 -14.33 -18.39 -8.25
CA HIS A 289 -15.05 -17.32 -8.94
C HIS A 289 -14.11 -16.41 -9.73
N ALA A 290 -13.03 -15.93 -9.10
CA ALA A 290 -12.05 -15.06 -9.74
C ALA A 290 -11.31 -15.74 -10.91
N ARG A 291 -11.28 -17.08 -10.95
CA ARG A 291 -10.79 -17.89 -12.08
C ARG A 291 -11.86 -18.18 -13.15
N GLY A 292 -13.04 -17.57 -13.04
CA GLY A 292 -14.14 -17.71 -14.00
C GLY A 292 -14.95 -19.00 -13.83
N ARG A 293 -14.96 -19.60 -12.65
CA ARG A 293 -15.86 -20.73 -12.35
C ARG A 293 -17.19 -20.23 -11.81
N ASP A 294 -18.26 -20.90 -12.23
CA ASP A 294 -19.57 -20.70 -11.61
C ASP A 294 -19.56 -21.36 -10.21
N ILE A 295 -19.84 -20.56 -9.20
CA ILE A 295 -19.90 -20.97 -7.79
C ILE A 295 -21.32 -20.89 -7.22
N GLY A 296 -22.31 -20.52 -8.04
CA GLY A 296 -23.65 -20.17 -7.58
C GLY A 296 -24.37 -21.32 -6.86
N ASP A 297 -24.30 -22.54 -7.39
CA ASP A 297 -24.89 -23.72 -6.75
C ASP A 297 -24.20 -24.07 -5.43
N ALA A 298 -22.87 -24.02 -5.40
CA ALA A 298 -22.10 -24.25 -4.18
C ALA A 298 -22.45 -23.21 -3.11
N TRP A 299 -22.53 -21.93 -3.49
CA TRP A 299 -22.90 -20.85 -2.58
C TRP A 299 -24.32 -20.99 -2.01
N ARG A 300 -25.29 -21.36 -2.86
CA ARG A 300 -26.67 -21.65 -2.42
C ARG A 300 -26.74 -22.85 -1.50
N ALA A 301 -25.95 -23.90 -1.76
CA ALA A 301 -25.89 -25.08 -0.90
C ALA A 301 -25.37 -24.77 0.52
N LEU A 302 -24.57 -23.70 0.69
CA LEU A 302 -24.16 -23.20 2.00
C LEU A 302 -25.24 -22.36 2.72
N GLY A 303 -26.39 -22.12 2.08
CA GLY A 303 -27.43 -21.22 2.58
C GLY A 303 -27.15 -19.74 2.29
N SER A 304 -26.16 -19.45 1.44
CA SER A 304 -25.72 -18.09 1.09
C SER A 304 -25.44 -17.19 2.31
N PRO A 305 -24.51 -17.58 3.20
CA PRO A 305 -24.24 -16.84 4.43
C PRO A 305 -23.77 -15.41 4.16
N ARG A 306 -24.55 -14.43 4.61
CA ARG A 306 -24.27 -12.99 4.44
C ARG A 306 -23.89 -12.36 5.78
N VAL A 307 -23.12 -11.27 5.74
CA VAL A 307 -22.94 -10.40 6.92
C VAL A 307 -24.29 -9.77 7.27
N SER A 308 -24.69 -9.80 8.53
CA SER A 308 -26.00 -9.30 8.96
C SER A 308 -26.10 -7.77 8.82
N LEU A 309 -27.16 -7.29 8.16
CA LEU A 309 -27.53 -5.87 8.08
C LEU A 309 -29.07 -5.74 8.16
N PRO A 310 -29.67 -5.94 9.34
CA PRO A 310 -31.09 -6.24 9.47
C PRO A 310 -32.02 -5.10 9.03
N ILE A 311 -31.56 -3.85 9.12
CA ILE A 311 -32.36 -2.67 8.76
C ILE A 311 -32.05 -2.13 7.36
N VAL A 312 -31.05 -2.70 6.67
CA VAL A 312 -30.58 -2.18 5.38
C VAL A 312 -31.39 -2.79 4.24
N PRO A 313 -32.10 -1.98 3.44
CA PRO A 313 -32.83 -2.47 2.27
C PRO A 313 -31.90 -3.12 1.23
N GLU A 314 -32.40 -4.12 0.50
CA GLU A 314 -31.61 -4.88 -0.48
C GLU A 314 -31.07 -4.00 -1.62
N ASP A 315 -31.80 -2.97 -2.06
CA ASP A 315 -31.33 -2.00 -3.05
C ASP A 315 -30.12 -1.21 -2.56
N VAL A 316 -30.14 -0.75 -1.30
CA VAL A 316 -29.00 -0.06 -0.66
C VAL A 316 -27.82 -1.01 -0.48
N ARG A 317 -28.08 -2.22 0.04
CA ARG A 317 -27.05 -3.24 0.24
C ARG A 317 -26.34 -3.58 -1.07
N ARG A 318 -27.08 -3.83 -2.16
CA ARG A 318 -26.49 -4.14 -3.47
C ARG A 318 -25.65 -3.00 -4.01
N ALA A 319 -26.09 -1.75 -3.87
CA ALA A 319 -25.31 -0.59 -4.33
C ALA A 319 -23.98 -0.51 -3.57
N ILE A 320 -24.01 -0.65 -2.24
CA ILE A 320 -22.81 -0.68 -1.40
C ILE A 320 -21.89 -1.85 -1.77
N VAL A 321 -22.44 -3.05 -1.94
CA VAL A 321 -21.64 -4.23 -2.27
C VAL A 321 -21.04 -4.12 -3.67
N ALA A 322 -21.79 -3.64 -4.66
CA ALA A 322 -21.29 -3.47 -6.02
C ALA A 322 -20.10 -2.50 -6.07
N GLU A 323 -20.17 -1.41 -5.32
CA GLU A 323 -19.12 -0.39 -5.28
C GLU A 323 -17.91 -0.84 -4.45
N TYR A 324 -18.15 -1.32 -3.22
CA TYR A 324 -17.08 -1.45 -2.23
C TYR A 324 -16.61 -2.89 -1.97
N ALA A 325 -17.32 -3.92 -2.47
CA ALA A 325 -16.92 -5.30 -2.24
C ALA A 325 -15.54 -5.68 -2.77
N PRO A 326 -14.99 -5.13 -3.89
CA PRO A 326 -13.60 -5.40 -4.26
C PRO A 326 -12.64 -5.25 -3.07
N GLY A 327 -12.94 -4.29 -2.19
CA GLY A 327 -12.52 -4.29 -0.79
C GLY A 327 -11.01 -4.19 -0.55
N GLN A 328 -10.63 -4.13 0.72
CA GLN A 328 -9.22 -4.11 1.13
C GLN A 328 -8.79 -5.40 1.82
N ARG A 329 -7.55 -5.44 2.32
CA ARG A 329 -6.86 -6.65 2.78
C ARG A 329 -7.59 -7.43 3.87
N GLN A 330 -8.49 -6.77 4.59
CA GLN A 330 -9.25 -7.36 5.69
C GLN A 330 -10.71 -7.65 5.33
N THR A 331 -11.15 -7.37 4.09
CA THR A 331 -12.54 -7.58 3.68
C THR A 331 -12.97 -9.02 3.89
N ASP A 332 -14.12 -9.18 4.53
CA ASP A 332 -14.77 -10.46 4.78
C ASP A 332 -15.09 -11.17 3.46
N PRO A 333 -14.74 -12.46 3.29
CA PRO A 333 -15.01 -13.19 2.05
C PRO A 333 -16.51 -13.27 1.71
N ARG A 334 -17.41 -13.15 2.69
CA ARG A 334 -18.86 -13.10 2.44
C ARG A 334 -19.26 -11.93 1.55
N TRP A 335 -18.62 -10.76 1.69
CA TRP A 335 -18.88 -9.61 0.82
C TRP A 335 -18.44 -9.87 -0.62
N LEU A 336 -17.29 -10.54 -0.80
CA LEU A 336 -16.78 -10.92 -2.12
C LEU A 336 -17.69 -11.93 -2.81
N LEU A 337 -18.17 -12.94 -2.08
CA LEU A 337 -19.09 -13.95 -2.60
C LEU A 337 -20.47 -13.38 -2.90
N GLU A 338 -20.94 -12.45 -2.08
CA GLU A 338 -22.19 -11.74 -2.31
C GLU A 338 -22.12 -10.91 -3.60
N ALA A 339 -21.03 -10.18 -3.84
CA ALA A 339 -20.82 -9.46 -5.09
C ALA A 339 -20.70 -10.40 -6.31
N ALA A 340 -20.05 -11.55 -6.12
CA ALA A 340 -19.81 -12.54 -7.16
C ALA A 340 -21.08 -13.26 -7.66
N VAL A 341 -21.98 -13.60 -6.74
CA VAL A 341 -23.18 -14.42 -7.02
C VAL A 341 -24.47 -13.58 -7.04
N GLY A 342 -24.40 -12.34 -6.55
CA GLY A 342 -25.50 -11.39 -6.56
C GLY A 342 -26.00 -11.08 -7.97
N GLN A 343 -27.21 -10.51 -8.04
CA GLN A 343 -27.70 -9.96 -9.30
C GLN A 343 -26.72 -8.87 -9.78
N PRO A 344 -26.33 -8.87 -11.07
CA PRO A 344 -25.49 -7.81 -11.62
C PRO A 344 -26.09 -6.44 -11.30
N PHE A 345 -25.31 -5.62 -10.61
CA PHE A 345 -25.67 -4.23 -10.38
C PHE A 345 -25.34 -3.45 -11.66
N VAL A 346 -26.34 -2.74 -12.18
CA VAL A 346 -26.13 -1.80 -13.29
C VAL A 346 -26.00 -0.41 -12.65
N PRO A 347 -24.82 0.23 -12.72
CA PRO A 347 -24.66 1.58 -12.23
C PRO A 347 -25.73 2.51 -12.84
N PRO A 348 -26.33 3.41 -12.04
CA PRO A 348 -27.30 4.36 -12.59
C PRO A 348 -26.61 5.27 -13.61
N ASP A 349 -27.37 5.76 -14.58
CA ASP A 349 -26.94 6.92 -15.36
C ASP A 349 -26.98 8.14 -14.44
N GLU A 350 -25.80 8.56 -13.96
CA GLU A 350 -25.64 9.68 -13.04
C GLU A 350 -26.28 10.97 -13.59
N SER A 351 -26.11 11.25 -14.88
CA SER A 351 -26.66 12.47 -15.50
C SER A 351 -28.18 12.43 -15.52
N ALA A 352 -28.77 11.27 -15.84
CA ALA A 352 -30.22 11.08 -15.80
C ALA A 352 -30.76 11.18 -14.36
N LEU A 353 -30.06 10.59 -13.39
CA LEU A 353 -30.42 10.61 -11.98
C LEU A 353 -30.43 12.04 -11.42
N LEU A 354 -29.39 12.82 -11.70
CA LEU A 354 -29.29 14.21 -11.29
C LEU A 354 -30.34 15.09 -11.97
N ALA A 355 -30.58 14.88 -13.25
CA ALA A 355 -31.63 15.59 -13.98
C ALA A 355 -33.03 15.30 -13.39
N GLN A 356 -33.28 14.05 -12.99
CA GLN A 356 -34.53 13.64 -12.34
C GLN A 356 -34.70 14.28 -10.96
N ALA A 357 -33.66 14.28 -10.12
CA ALA A 357 -33.69 14.94 -8.81
C ALA A 357 -33.94 16.45 -8.94
N HIS A 358 -33.20 17.11 -9.85
CA HIS A 358 -33.34 18.53 -10.11
C HIS A 358 -34.75 18.87 -10.64
N ALA A 359 -35.28 18.09 -11.58
CA ALA A 359 -36.64 18.29 -12.10
C ALA A 359 -37.71 18.12 -11.00
N ALA A 360 -37.56 17.15 -10.10
CA ALA A 360 -38.49 16.92 -9.00
C ALA A 360 -38.51 18.10 -8.01
N LEU A 361 -37.34 18.61 -7.64
CA LEU A 361 -37.22 19.79 -6.77
C LEU A 361 -37.79 21.05 -7.44
N ALA A 362 -37.52 21.24 -8.74
CA ALA A 362 -38.05 22.36 -9.50
C ALA A 362 -39.58 22.30 -9.61
N ALA A 363 -40.16 21.12 -9.88
CA ALA A 363 -41.61 20.91 -9.91
C ALA A 363 -42.27 21.15 -8.54
N ALA A 364 -41.54 20.93 -7.45
CA ALA A 364 -41.98 21.28 -6.10
C ALA A 364 -41.85 22.78 -5.78
N GLY A 365 -41.34 23.60 -6.70
CA GLY A 365 -41.18 25.05 -6.56
C GLY A 365 -40.03 25.45 -5.64
N LEU A 366 -38.95 24.67 -5.59
CA LEU A 366 -37.80 24.90 -4.69
C LEU A 366 -36.62 25.63 -5.36
N GLU A 367 -36.70 25.95 -6.67
CA GLU A 367 -35.62 26.63 -7.42
C GLU A 367 -34.22 26.01 -7.19
N PRO A 368 -34.03 24.72 -7.49
CA PRO A 368 -32.75 24.04 -7.27
C PRO A 368 -31.63 24.66 -8.09
N ARG A 369 -30.43 24.72 -7.50
CA ARG A 369 -29.18 25.09 -8.19
C ARG A 369 -28.62 23.89 -8.97
N PRO A 370 -27.68 24.12 -9.91
CA PRO A 370 -26.95 23.03 -10.55
C PRO A 370 -26.31 22.09 -9.51
N PRO A 371 -26.36 20.76 -9.71
CA PRO A 371 -25.65 19.81 -8.85
C PRO A 371 -24.15 20.08 -8.81
N ARG A 372 -23.54 19.90 -7.65
CA ARG A 372 -22.07 19.98 -7.45
C ARG A 372 -21.56 18.65 -6.92
N SER A 373 -20.48 18.12 -7.48
CA SER A 373 -19.89 16.87 -6.98
C SER A 373 -19.25 17.06 -5.61
N ALA A 374 -19.05 15.98 -4.85
CA ALA A 374 -18.31 16.01 -3.60
C ALA A 374 -16.92 16.69 -3.75
N GLY A 375 -16.18 16.37 -4.80
CA GLY A 375 -14.87 17.00 -5.07
C GLY A 375 -14.97 18.51 -5.31
N GLU A 376 -16.01 18.99 -6.01
CA GLU A 376 -16.26 20.41 -6.21
C GLU A 376 -16.71 21.13 -4.93
N LEU A 377 -17.40 20.45 -4.03
CA LEU A 377 -17.81 21.00 -2.73
C LEU A 377 -16.60 21.25 -1.84
N HIS A 378 -15.67 20.29 -1.80
CA HIS A 378 -14.50 20.32 -0.94
C HIS A 378 -13.25 20.91 -1.60
N ASN A 379 -13.33 21.26 -2.89
CA ASN A 379 -12.23 21.75 -3.74
C ASN A 379 -11.04 20.79 -3.87
N GLN A 380 -11.25 19.50 -3.57
CA GLN A 380 -10.26 18.44 -3.67
C GLN A 380 -10.95 17.07 -3.59
N GLY A 381 -10.24 16.03 -4.01
CA GLY A 381 -10.72 14.67 -3.87
C GLY A 381 -11.82 14.26 -4.84
N ASP A 382 -12.41 13.11 -4.57
CA ASP A 382 -13.54 12.53 -5.32
C ASP A 382 -14.53 11.89 -4.36
N GLY A 383 -15.73 11.53 -4.83
CA GLY A 383 -16.76 10.96 -3.98
C GLY A 383 -17.94 10.35 -4.73
N THR A 384 -18.85 9.75 -3.97
CA THR A 384 -20.02 9.02 -4.49
C THR A 384 -21.31 9.81 -4.34
N TYR A 385 -21.25 11.13 -4.28
CA TYR A 385 -22.45 11.98 -4.20
C TYR A 385 -22.30 13.36 -4.83
N TYR A 386 -23.45 13.97 -5.07
CA TYR A 386 -23.61 15.35 -5.49
C TYR A 386 -24.54 16.09 -4.53
N GLU A 387 -24.31 17.38 -4.35
CA GLU A 387 -25.22 18.25 -3.60
C GLU A 387 -26.03 19.14 -4.53
N ILE A 388 -27.33 19.22 -4.28
CA ILE A 388 -28.25 20.16 -4.94
C ILE A 388 -28.78 21.13 -3.88
N ALA A 389 -28.28 22.36 -3.90
CA ALA A 389 -28.72 23.42 -3.01
C ALA A 389 -30.02 24.10 -3.51
N PHE A 390 -30.87 24.51 -2.58
CA PHE A 390 -32.11 25.26 -2.81
C PHE A 390 -32.37 26.23 -1.65
N ALA A 391 -33.43 27.05 -1.73
CA ALA A 391 -33.68 28.10 -0.72
C ALA A 391 -33.95 27.57 0.70
N GLY A 392 -34.34 26.30 0.83
CA GLY A 392 -34.68 25.63 2.09
C GLY A 392 -33.59 24.70 2.64
N GLY A 393 -32.41 24.64 2.02
CA GLY A 393 -31.30 23.77 2.43
C GLY A 393 -30.62 23.11 1.23
N ALA A 394 -30.07 21.93 1.45
CA ALA A 394 -29.46 21.12 0.41
C ALA A 394 -29.86 19.66 0.53
N VAL A 395 -29.81 18.95 -0.59
CA VAL A 395 -29.96 17.49 -0.64
C VAL A 395 -28.72 16.87 -1.26
N SER A 396 -28.20 15.84 -0.60
CA SER A 396 -27.16 14.97 -1.14
C SER A 396 -27.82 13.86 -1.94
N VAL A 397 -27.42 13.68 -3.20
CA VAL A 397 -27.86 12.63 -4.12
C VAL A 397 -26.70 11.67 -4.34
N SER A 398 -26.89 10.39 -4.01
CA SER A 398 -25.85 9.38 -4.20
C SER A 398 -25.67 9.08 -5.70
N ALA A 399 -24.43 8.93 -6.14
CA ALA A 399 -24.09 8.40 -7.45
C ALA A 399 -24.32 6.88 -7.54
N LEU A 400 -24.47 6.19 -6.39
CA LEU A 400 -24.65 4.74 -6.33
C LEU A 400 -26.10 4.30 -6.55
N GLY A 401 -27.05 5.23 -6.69
CA GLY A 401 -28.45 4.92 -6.93
C GLY A 401 -29.38 6.06 -6.51
N PRO A 402 -30.71 5.86 -6.62
CA PRO A 402 -31.70 6.87 -6.27
C PRO A 402 -31.86 6.99 -4.74
N PHE A 403 -30.77 7.35 -4.06
CA PHE A 403 -30.68 7.54 -2.63
C PHE A 403 -30.40 9.01 -2.33
N VAL A 404 -31.15 9.57 -1.37
CA VAL A 404 -31.01 10.98 -0.98
C VAL A 404 -30.91 11.12 0.54
N ALA A 405 -30.06 12.05 0.97
CA ALA A 405 -29.95 12.48 2.35
C ALA A 405 -30.13 14.00 2.44
N PHE A 406 -30.74 14.44 3.53
CA PHE A 406 -31.01 15.85 3.79
C PHE A 406 -30.21 16.31 5.00
N GLU A 407 -29.62 17.50 4.92
CA GLU A 407 -29.07 18.18 6.08
C GLU A 407 -30.21 18.76 6.95
N ASP A 408 -31.21 19.35 6.29
CA ASP A 408 -32.44 19.87 6.90
C ASP A 408 -33.68 19.17 6.32
N ASP A 409 -34.58 18.66 7.17
CA ASP A 409 -35.77 17.88 6.78
C ASP A 409 -36.88 18.76 6.16
N ASP A 410 -36.63 19.33 4.97
CA ASP A 410 -37.64 20.02 4.17
C ASP A 410 -38.65 18.99 3.63
N ARG A 411 -39.86 19.00 4.21
CA ARG A 411 -40.96 18.09 3.85
C ARG A 411 -41.36 18.17 2.38
N ARG A 412 -41.26 19.34 1.73
CA ARG A 412 -41.63 19.49 0.31
C ARG A 412 -40.59 18.81 -0.56
N ALA A 413 -39.31 19.06 -0.30
CA ALA A 413 -38.20 18.42 -1.02
C ALA A 413 -38.26 16.89 -0.86
N ARG A 414 -38.45 16.42 0.38
CA ARG A 414 -38.61 15.00 0.72
C ARG A 414 -39.75 14.35 -0.06
N THR A 415 -40.93 14.97 -0.04
CA THR A 415 -42.12 14.45 -0.73
C THR A 415 -41.90 14.37 -2.24
N ALA A 416 -41.29 15.41 -2.82
CA ALA A 416 -41.03 15.49 -4.26
C ALA A 416 -40.05 14.40 -4.73
N LEU A 417 -38.95 14.21 -4.01
CA LEU A 417 -37.94 13.21 -4.34
C LEU A 417 -38.47 11.78 -4.15
N VAL A 418 -39.23 11.52 -3.08
CA VAL A 418 -39.90 10.21 -2.90
C VAL A 418 -40.90 9.93 -4.03
N ALA A 419 -41.70 10.93 -4.43
CA ALA A 419 -42.62 10.79 -5.55
C ALA A 419 -41.90 10.55 -6.89
N ALA A 420 -40.67 11.06 -7.02
CA ALA A 420 -39.79 10.81 -8.15
C ALA A 420 -39.03 9.47 -8.04
N GLY A 421 -39.28 8.64 -7.03
CA GLY A 421 -38.69 7.31 -6.91
C GLY A 421 -37.38 7.26 -6.11
N PHE A 422 -36.97 8.35 -5.46
CA PHE A 422 -35.82 8.35 -4.58
C PHE A 422 -36.16 7.78 -3.20
N ARG A 423 -35.24 6.99 -2.66
CA ARG A 423 -35.27 6.54 -1.27
C ARG A 423 -34.55 7.56 -0.39
N VAL A 424 -35.25 8.03 0.63
CA VAL A 424 -34.66 8.86 1.68
C VAL A 424 -33.88 7.97 2.64
N ILE A 425 -32.60 8.27 2.84
CA ILE A 425 -31.76 7.62 3.84
C ILE A 425 -31.92 8.41 5.14
N ASP A 426 -32.74 7.89 6.04
CA ASP A 426 -32.98 8.51 7.34
C ASP A 426 -31.79 8.28 8.30
N PRO A 427 -31.71 9.00 9.43
CA PRO A 427 -30.58 8.86 10.37
C PRO A 427 -30.38 7.44 10.93
N ALA A 428 -31.45 6.65 11.08
CA ALA A 428 -31.35 5.29 11.59
C ALA A 428 -30.71 4.36 10.56
N LEU A 429 -31.12 4.46 9.30
CA LEU A 429 -30.50 3.74 8.20
C LEU A 429 -29.07 4.23 7.93
N ALA A 430 -28.87 5.56 7.89
CA ALA A 430 -27.56 6.18 7.66
C ALA A 430 -26.52 5.74 8.70
N GLY A 431 -26.92 5.64 9.97
CA GLY A 431 -26.05 5.23 11.09
C GLY A 431 -25.87 3.72 11.23
N CYS A 432 -26.40 2.90 10.32
CA CYS A 432 -26.17 1.46 10.35
C CYS A 432 -24.72 1.16 9.96
N GLU A 433 -23.92 0.65 10.89
CA GLU A 433 -22.54 0.23 10.61
C GLU A 433 -22.49 -0.97 9.65
N VAL A 434 -21.59 -0.90 8.67
CA VAL A 434 -21.31 -1.99 7.72
C VAL A 434 -19.96 -2.62 8.08
N THR A 435 -20.01 -3.72 8.82
CA THR A 435 -18.82 -4.41 9.32
C THR A 435 -18.20 -5.34 8.28
N GLY A 436 -16.89 -5.58 8.38
CA GLY A 436 -16.15 -6.49 7.51
C GLY A 436 -15.99 -6.01 6.05
N LEU A 437 -16.62 -4.90 5.65
CA LEU A 437 -16.43 -4.25 4.36
C LEU A 437 -15.35 -3.17 4.55
N HIS A 438 -14.08 -3.60 4.54
CA HIS A 438 -12.97 -2.70 4.84
C HIS A 438 -12.74 -1.72 3.68
N VAL A 439 -13.15 -0.47 3.89
CA VAL A 439 -12.97 0.68 3.00
C VAL A 439 -12.01 1.66 3.67
N TYR A 440 -11.08 2.25 2.91
CA TYR A 440 -10.19 3.26 3.45
C TYR A 440 -10.91 4.60 3.55
N PHE A 441 -10.73 5.31 4.66
CA PHE A 441 -11.33 6.61 4.89
C PHE A 441 -10.43 7.44 5.81
N PHE A 442 -9.85 8.53 5.30
CA PHE A 442 -8.97 9.45 6.04
C PHE A 442 -7.90 8.76 6.92
N GLY A 443 -7.15 7.84 6.32
CA GLY A 443 -6.08 7.11 7.03
C GLY A 443 -6.55 5.93 7.88
N ARG A 444 -7.87 5.76 8.04
CA ARG A 444 -8.49 4.68 8.82
C ARG A 444 -9.17 3.65 7.93
N ARG A 445 -9.49 2.50 8.51
CA ARG A 445 -10.15 1.35 7.88
C ARG A 445 -11.17 0.74 8.84
N ASP A 446 -11.71 1.58 9.71
CA ASP A 446 -12.77 1.23 10.65
C ASP A 446 -14.07 0.98 9.86
N PRO A 447 -15.04 0.23 10.41
CA PRO A 447 -16.36 0.10 9.81
C PRO A 447 -16.95 1.48 9.47
N LEU A 448 -17.48 1.59 8.26
CA LEU A 448 -18.20 2.77 7.80
C LEU A 448 -19.71 2.53 7.94
N CYS A 449 -20.48 3.58 8.13
CA CYS A 449 -21.92 3.47 8.14
C CYS A 449 -22.49 3.53 6.72
N VAL A 450 -23.75 3.13 6.55
CA VAL A 450 -24.47 3.24 5.26
C VAL A 450 -24.43 4.66 4.70
N GLY A 451 -24.56 5.68 5.56
CA GLY A 451 -24.45 7.08 5.16
C GLY A 451 -23.07 7.41 4.57
N ASP A 452 -22.00 7.01 5.26
CA ASP A 452 -20.63 7.24 4.81
C ASP A 452 -20.35 6.55 3.46
N LEU A 453 -20.93 5.37 3.23
CA LEU A 453 -20.73 4.59 2.00
C LEU A 453 -21.55 5.13 0.83
N LEU A 454 -22.80 5.55 1.06
CA LEU A 454 -23.65 6.12 0.01
C LEU A 454 -23.27 7.56 -0.36
N PHE A 455 -22.69 8.30 0.58
CA PHE A 455 -22.31 9.71 0.45
C PHE A 455 -20.82 9.90 0.76
N TYR A 456 -20.00 9.03 0.16
CA TYR A 456 -18.57 8.95 0.40
C TYR A 456 -17.83 10.13 -0.23
N TRP A 457 -16.79 10.62 0.44
CA TRP A 457 -15.82 11.56 -0.12
C TRP A 457 -14.44 11.32 0.49
N GLN A 458 -13.40 11.48 -0.31
CA GLN A 458 -12.01 11.39 0.13
C GLN A 458 -11.13 12.37 -0.65
N ASP A 459 -10.13 12.93 0.01
CA ASP A 459 -9.19 13.94 -0.51
C ASP A 459 -8.15 13.44 -1.52
#